data_AF-A0A022Q5R9-F1
#
_entry.id   AF-A0A022Q5R9-F1
#
_cell.length_a   1.000
_cell.length_b   1.000
_cell.length_c   1.000
_cell.angle_alpha   90.00
_cell.angle_beta   90.00
_cell.angle_gamma   90.00
#
_symmetry.space_group_name_H-M   'P 1'
#
loop_
_entity.id
_entity.type
_entity.pdbx_description
1 polymer ?
#
loop_
_entity_poly.entity_id
_entity_poly.type
_entity_poly.pdbx_seq_one_letter_code
_entity_poly.pdbx_strand_id
1 'polypeptide(L)'
;IYWGHGIYGIKSASNLYFGKHPSLLTLGECALLIGIIPAPESRSPFRDYSRGKTFQARVLKRMVVGHFLDIESALSAVRKPFALKSDGPEYAEKSLFPVLLPSESGYESPMKDTWDWERESKMWEVVEDMEKWAMSFRKIVKTSNL
;
A
#
# COMPACT_ATOMS: atom_id res chain seq x y z
N ILE A 1 5.24 14.11 15.91
CA ILE A 1 4.26 13.55 14.94
C ILE A 1 3.72 12.25 15.51
N TYR A 2 2.39 12.12 15.59
CA TYR A 2 1.67 10.92 16.04
C TYR A 2 1.39 9.99 14.85
N TRP A 3 1.55 8.69 15.06
CA TRP A 3 1.46 7.67 14.00
C TRP A 3 0.41 6.60 14.25
N GLY A 4 -0.41 6.74 15.29
CA GLY A 4 -1.40 5.73 15.68
C GLY A 4 -0.88 4.79 16.76
N HIS A 5 -1.79 4.07 17.42
CA HIS A 5 -1.45 3.04 18.42
C HIS A 5 -0.57 3.56 19.57
N GLY A 6 -0.72 4.83 19.96
CA GLY A 6 0.12 5.45 21.01
C GLY A 6 1.55 5.75 20.58
N ILE A 7 1.90 5.59 19.29
CA ILE A 7 3.27 5.75 18.79
C ILE A 7 3.56 7.18 18.33
N TYR A 8 4.71 7.68 18.77
CA TYR A 8 5.25 8.98 18.40
C TYR A 8 6.66 8.84 17.82
N GLY A 9 6.91 9.57 16.72
CA GLY A 9 8.21 9.61 16.06
C GLY A 9 8.42 8.52 14.99
N ILE A 10 9.26 8.85 13.99
CA ILE A 10 9.45 8.00 12.80
C ILE A 10 10.15 6.67 13.10
N LYS A 11 11.11 6.65 14.05
CA LYS A 11 11.81 5.42 14.44
C LYS A 11 10.84 4.39 15.04
N SER A 12 9.99 4.85 15.94
CA SER A 12 8.97 4.01 16.57
C SER A 12 7.92 3.54 15.56
N ALA A 13 7.48 4.42 14.65
CA ALA A 13 6.54 4.06 13.59
C ALA A 13 7.12 3.03 12.61
N SER A 14 8.35 3.24 12.14
CA SER A 14 9.07 2.31 11.26
C SER A 14 9.20 0.91 11.89
N ASN A 15 9.50 0.87 13.19
CA ASN A 15 9.59 -0.37 13.93
C ASN A 15 8.20 -1.02 14.15
N LEU A 16 7.17 -0.23 14.46
CA LEU A 16 5.80 -0.73 14.63
C LEU A 16 5.28 -1.36 13.34
N TYR A 17 5.33 -0.64 12.22
CA TYR A 17 4.70 -1.07 10.98
C TYR A 17 5.51 -2.12 10.21
N PHE A 18 6.85 -2.03 10.24
CA PHE A 18 7.71 -2.86 9.38
C PHE A 18 8.84 -3.58 10.12
N GLY A 19 9.06 -3.28 11.41
CA GLY A 19 10.18 -3.87 12.16
C GLY A 19 11.56 -3.42 11.66
N LYS A 20 11.64 -2.27 10.97
CA LYS A 20 12.87 -1.79 10.32
C LYS A 20 13.38 -0.51 10.96
N HIS A 21 14.67 -0.26 10.83
CA HIS A 21 15.22 1.08 11.04
C HIS A 21 14.70 2.03 9.94
N PRO A 22 14.39 3.31 10.21
CA PRO A 22 13.85 4.24 9.21
C PRO A 22 14.66 4.34 7.91
N SER A 23 15.99 4.21 8.00
CA SER A 23 16.88 4.25 6.83
C SER A 23 16.78 3.03 5.92
N LEU A 24 16.14 1.95 6.36
CA LEU A 24 15.95 0.71 5.61
C LEU A 24 14.55 0.61 5.00
N LEU A 25 13.71 1.64 5.20
CA LEU A 25 12.38 1.69 4.61
C LEU A 25 12.49 1.88 3.10
N THR A 26 11.71 1.10 2.37
CA THR A 26 11.54 1.28 0.94
C THR A 26 10.68 2.50 0.66
N LEU A 27 10.75 3.03 -0.56
CA LEU A 27 9.92 4.15 -1.02
C LEU A 27 8.42 3.91 -0.77
N GLY A 28 7.94 2.69 -1.04
CA GLY A 28 6.54 2.32 -0.80
C GLY A 28 6.19 2.37 0.68
N GLU A 29 7.05 1.85 1.55
CA GLU A 29 6.83 1.85 3.00
C GLU A 29 6.83 3.28 3.57
N CYS A 30 7.75 4.13 3.09
CA CYS A 30 7.76 5.57 3.42
C CYS A 30 6.46 6.26 2.98
N ALA A 31 6.01 6.01 1.75
CA ALA A 31 4.77 6.59 1.23
C ALA A 31 3.53 6.11 2.02
N LEU A 32 3.52 4.86 2.47
CA LEU A 32 2.45 4.33 3.31
C LEU A 32 2.40 5.08 4.64
N LEU A 33 3.55 5.21 5.31
CA LEU A 33 3.66 5.98 6.55
C LEU A 33 3.12 7.40 6.33
N ILE A 34 3.63 8.14 5.35
CA ILE A 34 3.18 9.51 5.10
C ILE A 34 1.65 9.56 4.84
N GLY A 35 1.10 8.56 4.15
CA GLY A 35 -0.32 8.45 3.85
C GLY A 35 -1.23 8.30 5.07
N ILE A 36 -0.72 7.72 6.16
CA ILE A 36 -1.49 7.49 7.39
C ILE A 36 -1.50 8.69 8.35
N ILE A 37 -0.49 9.58 8.30
CA ILE A 37 -0.35 10.74 9.21
C ILE A 37 -1.66 11.53 9.39
N PRO A 38 -2.45 11.84 8.34
CA PRO A 38 -3.63 12.69 8.51
C PRO A 38 -4.77 12.02 9.30
N ALA A 39 -4.80 10.68 9.36
CA ALA A 39 -5.79 9.96 10.15
C ALA A 39 -5.22 8.57 10.54
N PRO A 40 -4.31 8.52 11.51
CA PRO A 40 -3.47 7.35 11.75
C PRO A 40 -4.27 6.11 12.17
N GLU A 41 -5.32 6.28 12.98
CA GLU A 41 -6.18 5.16 13.43
C GLU A 41 -7.09 4.60 12.32
N SER A 42 -7.61 5.47 11.43
CA SER A 42 -8.57 5.06 10.40
C SER A 42 -7.93 4.62 9.09
N ARG A 43 -6.70 5.10 8.83
CA ARG A 43 -5.87 4.75 7.68
C ARG A 43 -4.81 3.72 8.00
N SER A 44 -4.72 3.27 9.26
CA SER A 44 -3.77 2.24 9.67
C SER A 44 -3.93 0.99 8.79
N PRO A 45 -2.85 0.48 8.18
CA PRO A 45 -2.89 -0.75 7.40
C PRO A 45 -3.18 -1.99 8.27
N PHE A 46 -3.03 -1.89 9.59
CA PHE A 46 -3.48 -2.93 10.54
C PHE A 46 -5.01 -3.00 10.64
N ARG A 47 -5.70 -1.88 10.44
CA ARG A 47 -7.17 -1.82 10.44
C ARG A 47 -7.74 -2.16 9.07
N ASP A 48 -7.14 -1.60 8.02
CA ASP A 48 -7.52 -1.87 6.64
C ASP A 48 -6.32 -1.68 5.72
N TYR A 49 -5.78 -2.82 5.29
CA TYR A 49 -4.65 -2.89 4.37
C TYR A 49 -4.91 -2.16 3.05
N SER A 50 -6.11 -2.33 2.47
CA SER A 50 -6.47 -1.74 1.18
C SER A 50 -6.62 -0.22 1.26
N ARG A 51 -7.19 0.31 2.35
CA ARG A 51 -7.18 1.75 2.62
C ARG A 51 -5.76 2.29 2.76
N GLY A 52 -4.89 1.59 3.51
CA GLY A 52 -3.48 1.95 3.62
C GLY A 52 -2.82 2.08 2.24
N LYS A 53 -3.00 1.08 1.38
CA LYS A 53 -2.53 1.10 -0.03
C LYS A 53 -3.06 2.30 -0.81
N THR A 54 -4.35 2.62 -0.67
CA THR A 54 -4.96 3.77 -1.36
C THR A 54 -4.26 5.08 -1.00
N PHE A 55 -3.97 5.29 0.27
CA PHE A 55 -3.27 6.49 0.71
C PHE A 55 -1.78 6.49 0.35
N GLN A 56 -1.12 5.33 0.36
CA GLN A 56 0.23 5.16 -0.18
C GLN A 56 0.29 5.62 -1.65
N ALA A 57 -0.62 5.12 -2.50
CA ALA A 57 -0.66 5.45 -3.93
C ALA A 57 -0.91 6.94 -4.17
N ARG A 58 -1.76 7.57 -3.36
CA ARG A 58 -1.99 9.03 -3.40
C ARG A 58 -0.72 9.83 -3.08
N VAL A 59 0.08 9.40 -2.10
CA VAL A 59 1.35 10.05 -1.77
C VAL A 59 2.33 9.92 -2.94
N LEU A 60 2.46 8.72 -3.51
CA LEU A 60 3.32 8.48 -4.67
C LEU A 60 2.90 9.35 -5.86
N LYS A 61 1.62 9.39 -6.21
CA LYS A 61 1.08 10.28 -7.28
C LYS A 61 1.48 11.74 -7.05
N ARG A 62 1.38 12.25 -5.82
CA ARG A 62 1.81 13.61 -5.47
C ARG A 62 3.31 13.83 -5.64
N MET A 63 4.14 12.84 -5.29
CA MET A 63 5.60 12.93 -5.50
C MET A 63 5.96 13.03 -6.98
N VAL A 64 5.26 12.30 -7.84
CA VAL A 64 5.52 12.38 -9.29
C VAL A 64 5.03 13.70 -9.89
N VAL A 65 3.86 14.20 -9.47
CA VAL A 65 3.36 15.54 -9.85
C VAL A 65 4.32 16.64 -9.39
N GLY A 66 4.94 16.48 -8.23
CA GLY A 66 5.96 17.40 -7.71
C GLY A 66 7.35 17.21 -8.31
N HIS A 67 7.53 16.33 -9.31
CA HIS A 67 8.81 16.01 -9.93
C HIS A 67 9.90 15.47 -8.98
N PHE A 68 9.51 14.93 -7.82
CA PHE A 68 10.44 14.32 -6.85
C PHE A 68 10.70 12.83 -7.12
N LEU A 69 9.87 12.20 -7.95
CA LEU A 69 9.90 10.78 -8.25
C LEU A 69 9.50 10.59 -9.71
N ASP A 70 10.08 9.62 -10.40
CA ASP A 70 9.65 9.25 -11.74
C ASP A 70 8.41 8.33 -11.73
N ILE A 71 7.67 8.31 -12.84
CA ILE A 71 6.42 7.55 -12.93
C ILE A 71 6.65 6.05 -12.78
N GLU A 72 7.75 5.52 -13.33
CA GLU A 72 8.03 4.08 -13.37
C GLU A 72 8.36 3.55 -11.97
N SER A 73 9.18 4.28 -11.21
CA SER A 73 9.47 4.00 -9.81
C SER A 73 8.21 4.08 -8.94
N ALA A 74 7.35 5.06 -9.19
CA ALA A 74 6.08 5.19 -8.47
C ALA A 74 5.16 3.99 -8.74
N LEU A 75 5.00 3.58 -10.01
CA LEU A 75 4.24 2.39 -10.39
C LEU A 75 4.82 1.11 -9.77
N SER A 76 6.15 0.97 -9.79
CA SER A 76 6.84 -0.16 -9.14
C SER A 76 6.56 -0.20 -7.63
N ALA A 77 6.62 0.95 -6.95
CA ALA A 77 6.32 1.05 -5.53
C ALA A 77 4.85 0.78 -5.20
N VAL A 78 3.91 1.21 -6.04
CA VAL A 78 2.47 0.92 -5.87
C VAL A 78 2.18 -0.57 -6.04
N ARG A 79 2.80 -1.24 -7.01
CA ARG A 79 2.55 -2.68 -7.28
C ARG A 79 3.16 -3.60 -6.23
N LYS A 80 4.25 -3.20 -5.59
CA LYS A 80 4.88 -4.01 -4.54
C LYS A 80 3.95 -4.14 -3.33
N PRO A 81 3.65 -5.37 -2.88
CA PRO A 81 3.05 -5.56 -1.56
C PRO A 81 4.07 -5.18 -0.48
N PHE A 82 3.60 -4.76 0.69
CA PHE A 82 4.45 -4.55 1.84
C PHE A 82 4.07 -5.54 2.95
N ALA A 83 5.08 -6.06 3.65
CA ALA A 83 4.87 -6.94 4.79
C ALA A 83 4.74 -6.09 6.05
N LEU A 84 3.60 -6.17 6.71
CA LEU A 84 3.41 -5.54 8.02
C LEU A 84 4.01 -6.43 9.11
N LYS A 85 4.57 -5.81 10.15
CA LYS A 85 4.99 -6.53 11.35
C LYS A 85 3.75 -6.89 12.18
N SER A 86 3.40 -8.18 12.23
CA SER A 86 2.25 -8.68 12.98
C SER A 86 2.58 -8.87 14.46
N ASP A 87 2.62 -7.80 15.25
CA ASP A 87 2.85 -7.89 16.70
C ASP A 87 1.60 -7.48 17.49
N GLY A 88 0.70 -8.45 17.70
CA GLY A 88 -0.36 -8.41 18.72
C GLY A 88 -0.87 -9.84 18.94
N PRO A 89 -1.05 -10.31 20.19
CA PRO A 89 -1.61 -11.64 20.41
C PRO A 89 -3.04 -11.64 19.83
N GLU A 90 -3.46 -12.76 19.23
CA GLU A 90 -4.84 -13.02 18.77
C GLU A 90 -5.23 -12.69 17.30
N TYR A 91 -4.32 -12.31 16.40
CA TYR A 91 -4.66 -12.19 14.97
C TYR A 91 -3.70 -12.92 14.00
N ALA A 92 -2.82 -13.78 14.52
CA ALA A 92 -1.85 -14.55 13.73
C ALA A 92 -2.42 -15.84 13.09
N GLU A 93 -3.65 -16.25 13.42
CA GLU A 93 -4.21 -17.50 12.88
C GLU A 93 -4.74 -17.36 11.45
N LYS A 94 -4.87 -16.14 10.91
CA LYS A 94 -5.49 -15.87 9.61
C LYS A 94 -4.54 -15.55 8.45
N SER A 95 -3.22 -15.70 8.66
CA SER A 95 -2.20 -15.31 7.65
C SER A 95 -1.34 -16.47 7.14
N LEU A 96 -1.76 -17.72 7.32
CA LEU A 96 -1.18 -18.86 6.61
C LEU A 96 -2.17 -19.30 5.52
N PHE A 97 -1.90 -18.91 4.27
CA PHE A 97 -2.45 -19.64 3.12
C PHE A 97 -1.44 -20.72 2.74
N PRO A 98 -1.59 -21.99 3.19
CA PRO A 98 -0.86 -23.09 2.58
C PRO A 98 -1.53 -23.37 1.23
N VAL A 99 -0.72 -23.49 0.18
CA VAL A 99 -1.16 -24.06 -1.10
C VAL A 99 -1.54 -25.52 -0.83
N LEU A 100 -2.83 -25.85 -0.77
CA LEU A 100 -3.30 -27.24 -0.70
C LEU A 100 -4.51 -27.42 -1.63
N LEU A 101 -4.39 -28.39 -2.54
CA LEU A 101 -5.45 -28.87 -3.44
C LEU A 101 -6.61 -29.48 -2.63
N PRO A 102 -7.84 -29.47 -3.17
CA PRO A 102 -9.04 -29.75 -2.39
C PRO A 102 -9.20 -31.25 -2.12
N SER A 103 -9.37 -31.62 -0.84
CA SER A 103 -9.96 -32.92 -0.48
C SER A 103 -11.33 -32.69 0.15
N GLU A 104 -12.33 -33.32 -0.46
CA GLU A 104 -13.75 -33.23 -0.13
C GLU A 104 -14.04 -33.70 1.30
N SER A 105 -14.44 -32.78 2.17
CA SER A 105 -15.33 -33.09 3.30
C SER A 105 -15.94 -31.78 3.82
N GLY A 106 -17.27 -31.77 3.91
CA GLY A 106 -18.09 -30.59 4.13
C GLY A 106 -17.82 -29.86 5.43
N TYR A 107 -17.36 -28.62 5.31
CA TYR A 107 -17.59 -27.53 6.25
C TYR A 107 -17.82 -26.27 5.42
N GLU A 108 -19.07 -25.78 5.36
CA GLU A 108 -19.38 -24.50 4.75
C GLU A 108 -18.89 -23.36 5.66
N SER A 109 -18.13 -22.43 5.07
CA SER A 109 -17.43 -21.34 5.76
C SER A 109 -18.03 -20.00 5.34
N PRO A 110 -18.58 -19.16 6.25
CA PRO A 110 -19.16 -17.87 5.88
C PRO A 110 -18.15 -16.75 6.13
N MET A 111 -16.98 -16.79 5.48
CA MET A 111 -15.98 -15.71 5.65
C MET A 111 -14.98 -15.57 4.50
N LYS A 112 -15.44 -15.74 3.26
CA LYS A 112 -14.68 -15.39 2.04
C LYS A 112 -15.25 -14.22 1.23
N ASP A 113 -16.48 -13.76 1.51
CA ASP A 113 -17.20 -12.82 0.64
C ASP A 113 -17.28 -11.38 1.16
N THR A 114 -16.14 -10.79 1.48
CA THR A 114 -16.05 -9.32 1.36
C THR A 114 -14.71 -8.93 0.74
N TRP A 115 -14.48 -9.47 -0.46
CA TRP A 115 -13.69 -8.77 -1.45
C TRP A 115 -14.37 -7.42 -1.71
N ASP A 116 -13.86 -6.36 -1.07
CA ASP A 116 -14.35 -4.99 -1.27
C ASP A 116 -13.79 -4.47 -2.61
N TRP A 117 -14.48 -4.86 -3.69
CA TRP A 117 -14.17 -4.47 -5.06
C TRP A 117 -14.05 -2.95 -5.22
N GLU A 118 -14.78 -2.16 -4.43
CA GLU A 118 -14.75 -0.70 -4.48
C GLU A 118 -13.41 -0.12 -4.01
N ARG A 119 -12.73 -0.77 -3.07
CA ARG A 119 -11.40 -0.37 -2.58
C ARG A 119 -10.29 -0.80 -3.54
N GLU A 120 -10.40 -2.00 -4.09
CA GLU A 120 -9.49 -2.50 -5.13
C GLU A 120 -9.60 -1.64 -6.40
N SER A 121 -10.81 -1.27 -6.80
CA SER A 121 -11.06 -0.37 -7.93
C SER A 121 -10.36 0.98 -7.77
N LYS A 122 -10.35 1.58 -6.58
CA LYS A 122 -9.65 2.86 -6.35
C LYS A 122 -8.14 2.72 -6.52
N MET A 123 -7.57 1.59 -6.12
CA MET A 123 -6.14 1.31 -6.34
C MET A 123 -5.83 1.11 -7.82
N TRP A 124 -6.65 0.32 -8.51
CA TRP A 124 -6.51 0.07 -9.95
C TRP A 124 -6.74 1.33 -10.77
N GLU A 125 -7.70 2.18 -10.40
CA GLU A 125 -7.93 3.49 -11.00
C GLU A 125 -6.69 4.38 -10.88
N VAL A 126 -6.03 4.42 -9.71
CA VAL A 126 -4.79 5.18 -9.56
C VAL A 126 -3.65 4.61 -10.40
N VAL A 127 -3.51 3.28 -10.48
CA VAL A 127 -2.48 2.63 -11.31
C VAL A 127 -2.74 2.91 -12.79
N GLU A 128 -3.97 2.73 -13.25
CA GLU A 128 -4.38 2.98 -14.64
C GLU A 128 -4.24 4.45 -15.01
N ASP A 129 -4.63 5.38 -14.13
CA ASP A 129 -4.39 6.82 -14.28
C ASP A 129 -2.90 7.12 -14.46
N MET A 130 -2.04 6.53 -13.63
CA MET A 130 -0.60 6.73 -13.70
C MET A 130 -0.01 6.14 -14.99
N GLU A 131 -0.52 5.01 -15.46
CA GLU A 131 -0.14 4.41 -16.74
C GLU A 131 -0.59 5.25 -17.94
N LYS A 132 -1.83 5.73 -17.94
CA LYS A 132 -2.36 6.68 -18.94
C LYS A 132 -1.52 7.96 -18.96
N TRP A 133 -1.17 8.46 -17.78
CA TRP A 133 -0.33 9.64 -17.66
C TRP A 133 1.09 9.41 -18.19
N ALA A 134 1.72 8.27 -17.88
CA ALA A 134 3.00 7.87 -18.47
C ALA A 134 2.94 7.81 -20.01
N MET A 135 1.87 7.25 -20.57
CA MET A 135 1.66 7.19 -22.02
C MET A 135 1.50 8.57 -22.65
N SER A 136 0.77 9.48 -21.99
CA SER A 136 0.62 10.87 -22.43
C SER A 136 1.98 11.59 -22.47
N PHE A 137 2.81 11.40 -21.45
CA PHE A 137 4.15 12.00 -21.38
C PHE A 137 5.08 11.51 -22.49
N ARG A 138 5.06 10.21 -22.79
CA ARG A 138 5.83 9.61 -23.92
C ARG A 138 5.41 10.18 -25.29
N LYS A 139 4.15 10.61 -25.44
CA LYS A 139 3.65 11.21 -26.68
C LYS A 139 4.18 12.63 -26.87
N ILE A 140 4.27 13.43 -25.80
CA ILE A 140 4.77 14.82 -25.82
C ILE A 140 6.28 14.88 -26.16
N VAL A 141 7.08 13.95 -25.62
CA VAL A 141 8.53 13.90 -25.91
C VAL A 141 8.82 13.55 -27.37
N LYS A 142 7.99 12.70 -28.00
CA LYS A 142 8.15 12.34 -29.42
C LYS A 142 7.76 13.47 -30.39
N THR A 143 6.80 14.33 -30.03
CA THR A 143 6.37 15.45 -30.88
C THR A 143 7.32 16.66 -30.82
N SER A 144 8.29 16.66 -29.90
CA SER A 144 9.23 17.77 -29.71
C SER A 144 10.57 17.56 -30.43
N ASN A 145 10.77 16.40 -31.08
CA ASN A 145 11.97 16.04 -31.84
C ASN A 145 11.72 15.99 -33.37
N LEU A 146 10.73 16.75 -33.87
CA LEU A 146 10.43 16.92 -35.28
C LEU A 146 10.44 18.41 -35.65
#